data_AF-A0A135SBN8-F1
#
_entry.id   AF-A0A135SBN8-F1
#
_cell.length_a   1.000
_cell.length_b   1.000
_cell.length_c   1.000
_cell.angle_alpha   90.00
_cell.angle_beta   90.00
_cell.angle_gamma   90.00
#
_symmetry.space_group_name_H-M   'P 1'
#
loop_
_entity.id
_entity.type
_entity.pdbx_description
1 polymer ?
#
loop_
_entity_poly.entity_id
_entity_poly.type
_entity_poly.pdbx_seq_one_letter_code
_entity_poly.pdbx_strand_id
1 'polypeptide(L)'
;MFFIGELRNLRELRMDFRFKATLSLIRPLSRIMDSVQWDFSSVTALSFPITADIGFIVTAFPNLQAFSFEAPLNRRLSSIDGLSDLASILGPQLAYIQICKMRWDVIDFQEVQAIFPQISRLTMGGTMAFGGSPVRPRWDLQLATGHLTPMANLKVLALSDERGLASSPLDAILPVHYQASTMAKKLLPAVGFHDARSRRYDQAWRVWQNLPNLEVLYIMDRSFQGHCFAPVKDNQGQLIDVKFSDGVQKFPWPVV
;
A
#
# COMPACT_ATOMS: atom_id res chain seq x y z
N MET A 1 11.06 27.66 17.49
CA MET A 1 11.10 26.19 17.54
C MET A 1 9.65 25.72 17.47
N PHE A 2 9.27 24.98 16.42
CA PHE A 2 7.89 24.52 16.23
C PHE A 2 7.77 23.14 16.88
N PHE A 3 6.95 22.99 17.92
CA PHE A 3 6.74 21.71 18.60
C PHE A 3 5.52 21.01 18.00
N ILE A 4 5.72 19.92 17.25
CA ILE A 4 4.62 19.17 16.62
C ILE A 4 3.66 18.62 17.69
N GLY A 5 4.13 18.33 18.91
CA GLY A 5 3.30 17.91 20.05
C GLY A 5 2.27 18.95 20.54
N GLU A 6 2.36 20.21 20.10
CA GLU A 6 1.35 21.24 20.42
C GLU A 6 0.17 21.24 19.43
N LEU A 7 0.25 20.46 18.35
CA LEU A 7 -0.78 20.35 17.33
C LEU A 7 -1.88 19.36 17.75
N ARG A 8 -2.71 19.76 18.73
CA ARG A 8 -3.77 18.92 19.33
C ARG A 8 -4.83 18.39 18.35
N ASN A 9 -4.91 18.96 17.15
CA ASN A 9 -5.84 18.57 16.09
C ASN A 9 -5.15 17.88 14.90
N LEU A 10 -3.87 17.52 15.03
CA LEU A 10 -3.13 16.87 13.96
C LEU A 10 -3.60 15.42 13.83
N ARG A 11 -4.39 15.13 12.79
CA ARG A 11 -4.90 13.78 12.52
C ARG A 11 -4.02 12.98 11.57
N GLU A 12 -3.25 13.67 10.74
CA GLU A 12 -2.39 13.06 9.74
C GLU A 12 -0.97 13.60 9.89
N LEU A 13 -0.01 12.68 10.07
CA LEU A 13 1.41 12.98 10.08
C LEU A 13 2.10 12.24 8.94
N ARG A 14 2.61 12.99 7.97
CA ARG A 14 3.44 12.45 6.89
C ARG A 14 4.89 12.83 7.12
N MET A 15 5.71 11.83 7.41
CA MET A 15 7.15 12.00 7.55
C MET A 15 7.83 11.48 6.29
N ASP A 16 7.97 12.36 5.29
CA ASP A 16 8.57 12.00 4.01
C ASP A 16 10.07 12.31 4.01
N PHE A 17 10.88 11.37 4.52
CA PHE A 17 12.34 11.50 4.52
C PHE A 17 12.93 10.96 3.19
N ARG A 18 12.76 11.73 2.10
CA ARG A 18 13.41 11.42 0.82
C ARG A 18 14.93 11.66 0.93
N PHE A 19 15.71 10.74 0.38
CA PHE A 19 17.18 10.74 0.29
C PHE A 19 17.96 10.37 1.57
N LYS A 20 19.25 10.00 1.39
CA LYS A 20 20.29 9.45 2.28
C LYS A 20 20.42 9.99 3.73
N ALA A 21 19.56 10.93 4.17
CA ALA A 21 19.45 11.42 5.53
C ALA A 21 18.49 10.57 6.41
N THR A 22 17.96 9.46 5.89
CA THR A 22 17.03 8.54 6.58
C THR A 22 17.60 8.02 7.90
N LEU A 23 18.88 7.61 7.92
CA LEU A 23 19.53 7.14 9.16
C LEU A 23 19.82 8.28 10.16
N SER A 24 20.06 9.50 9.67
CA SER A 24 20.49 10.62 10.51
C SER A 24 19.35 11.31 11.25
N LEU A 25 18.10 11.22 10.77
CA LEU A 25 16.96 11.90 11.39
C LEU A 25 16.02 10.97 12.15
N ILE A 26 15.92 9.69 11.77
CA ILE A 26 15.05 8.74 12.46
C ILE A 26 15.54 8.44 13.88
N ARG A 27 16.84 8.22 14.07
CA ARG A 27 17.39 7.94 15.41
C ARG A 27 17.26 9.14 16.37
N PRO A 28 17.53 10.39 15.96
CA PRO A 28 17.21 11.54 16.80
C PRO A 28 15.71 11.70 17.05
N LEU A 29 14.86 11.46 16.05
CA LEU A 29 13.41 11.54 16.22
C LEU A 29 12.92 10.50 17.24
N SER A 30 13.34 9.23 17.10
CA SER A 30 12.97 8.17 18.04
C SER A 30 13.45 8.50 19.46
N ARG A 31 14.71 8.94 19.61
CA ARG A 31 15.24 9.39 20.92
C ARG A 31 14.48 10.56 21.50
N ILE A 32 14.07 11.53 20.67
CA ILE A 32 13.28 12.68 21.13
C ILE A 32 11.90 12.21 21.61
N MET A 33 11.25 11.33 20.84
CA MET A 33 9.95 10.74 21.20
C MET A 33 10.02 9.87 22.47
N ASP A 34 11.14 9.20 22.70
CA ASP A 34 11.39 8.43 23.93
C ASP A 34 11.73 9.34 25.13
N SER A 35 12.23 10.55 24.89
CA SER A 35 12.79 11.43 25.94
C SER A 35 11.84 12.49 26.51
N VAL A 36 10.70 12.78 25.85
CA VAL A 36 9.75 13.84 26.26
C VAL A 36 8.31 13.41 25.97
N GLN A 37 7.35 13.92 26.75
CA GLN A 37 5.87 13.80 26.62
C GLN A 37 5.33 14.28 25.26
N TRP A 38 5.58 13.55 24.17
CA TRP A 38 4.93 13.83 22.89
C TRP A 38 3.67 12.97 22.79
N ASP A 39 2.53 13.61 23.01
CA ASP A 39 1.23 12.98 22.84
C ASP A 39 0.77 13.10 21.38
N PHE A 40 0.99 12.04 20.59
CA PHE A 40 0.42 11.93 19.25
C PHE A 40 -0.85 11.07 19.22
N SER A 41 -1.57 10.96 20.34
CA SER A 41 -2.86 10.25 20.38
C SER A 41 -3.91 10.83 19.42
N SER A 42 -3.78 12.09 19.00
CA SER A 42 -4.66 12.70 18.00
C SER A 42 -4.40 12.22 16.56
N VAL A 43 -3.21 11.66 16.28
CA VAL A 43 -2.81 11.21 14.95
C VAL A 43 -3.40 9.83 14.67
N THR A 44 -4.19 9.74 13.60
CA THR A 44 -4.84 8.50 13.14
C THR A 44 -4.24 7.98 11.83
N ALA A 45 -3.45 8.78 11.12
CA ALA A 45 -2.76 8.38 9.89
C ALA A 45 -1.28 8.76 9.92
N LEU A 46 -0.41 7.78 9.65
CA LEU A 46 1.04 7.91 9.69
C LEU A 46 1.67 7.36 8.41
N SER A 47 2.50 8.17 7.77
CA SER A 47 3.42 7.69 6.74
C SER A 47 4.86 7.82 7.24
N PHE A 48 5.58 6.71 7.27
CA PHE A 48 6.92 6.60 7.86
C PHE A 48 7.87 5.72 7.02
N PRO A 49 9.08 6.17 6.69
CA PRO A 49 10.04 5.36 5.97
C PRO A 49 10.70 4.36 6.91
N ILE A 50 10.56 3.07 6.64
CA ILE A 50 11.14 2.02 7.47
C ILE A 50 12.58 1.79 7.03
N THR A 51 13.49 2.53 7.65
CA THR A 51 14.92 2.24 7.62
C THR A 51 15.50 1.92 9.00
N ALA A 52 14.63 1.80 10.02
CA ALA A 52 14.97 1.51 11.40
C ALA A 52 13.81 0.79 12.11
N ASP A 53 14.03 0.42 13.37
CA ASP A 53 13.03 -0.12 14.30
C ASP A 53 11.80 0.81 14.39
N ILE A 54 10.61 0.22 14.25
CA ILE A 54 9.32 0.90 14.33
C ILE A 54 8.51 0.55 15.59
N GLY A 55 9.09 -0.16 16.56
CA GLY A 55 8.41 -0.52 17.79
C GLY A 55 7.87 0.69 18.57
N PHE A 56 8.56 1.83 18.49
CA PHE A 56 8.13 3.08 19.13
C PHE A 56 6.77 3.60 18.62
N ILE A 57 6.36 3.23 17.40
CA ILE A 57 5.11 3.72 16.78
C ILE A 57 3.90 3.34 17.63
N VAL A 58 3.92 2.15 18.23
CA VAL A 58 2.83 1.67 19.07
C VAL A 58 2.60 2.58 20.27
N THR A 59 3.68 3.01 20.92
CA THR A 59 3.62 3.89 22.09
C THR A 59 3.26 5.32 21.69
N ALA A 60 3.83 5.82 20.60
CA ALA A 60 3.66 7.20 20.19
C ALA A 60 2.31 7.49 19.53
N PHE A 61 1.79 6.55 18.75
CA PHE A 61 0.58 6.71 17.93
C PHE A 61 -0.49 5.66 18.30
N PRO A 62 -1.01 5.68 19.54
CA PRO A 62 -1.88 4.61 20.05
C PRO A 62 -3.21 4.50 19.30
N ASN A 63 -3.67 5.57 18.63
CA ASN A 63 -4.95 5.62 17.91
C ASN A 63 -4.80 5.50 16.38
N LEU A 64 -3.67 4.96 15.92
CA LEU A 64 -3.39 4.83 14.50
C LEU A 64 -4.37 3.89 13.80
N GLN A 65 -5.04 4.40 12.76
CA GLN A 65 -5.97 3.67 11.89
C GLN A 65 -5.39 3.43 10.50
N ALA A 66 -4.35 4.18 10.13
CA ALA A 66 -3.72 4.08 8.83
C ALA A 66 -2.20 4.18 8.91
N PHE A 67 -1.52 3.20 8.32
CA PHE A 67 -0.07 3.14 8.32
C PHE A 67 0.47 2.96 6.89
N SER A 68 1.39 3.85 6.50
CA SER A 68 2.12 3.79 5.25
C SER A 68 3.59 3.63 5.57
N PHE A 69 4.22 2.69 4.88
CA PHE A 69 5.66 2.55 4.96
C PHE A 69 6.30 2.10 3.66
N GLU A 70 7.60 2.38 3.58
CA GLU A 70 8.48 1.84 2.56
C GLU A 70 9.26 0.64 3.10
N ALA A 71 9.05 -0.54 2.51
CA ALA A 71 9.73 -1.77 2.87
C ALA A 71 11.20 -1.74 2.38
N PRO A 72 12.17 -2.20 3.19
CA PRO A 72 13.57 -2.22 2.78
C PRO A 72 13.82 -3.05 1.52
N LEU A 73 14.79 -2.59 0.71
CA LEU A 73 15.18 -3.26 -0.53
C LEU A 73 15.56 -4.73 -0.28
N ASN A 74 14.96 -5.64 -1.06
CA ASN A 74 15.25 -7.08 -1.04
C ASN A 74 15.05 -7.76 0.32
N ARG A 75 14.23 -7.21 1.22
CA ARG A 75 13.89 -7.83 2.50
C ARG A 75 12.45 -8.32 2.53
N ARG A 76 12.22 -9.37 3.34
CA ARG A 76 10.88 -9.84 3.71
C ARG A 76 10.25 -8.86 4.68
N LEU A 77 8.93 -8.71 4.63
CA LEU A 77 8.21 -7.83 5.56
C LEU A 77 8.36 -8.32 6.99
N SER A 78 8.35 -9.64 7.17
CA SER A 78 8.60 -10.30 8.47
C SER A 78 9.96 -10.00 9.11
N SER A 79 10.92 -9.46 8.35
CA SER A 79 12.26 -9.08 8.86
C SER A 79 12.37 -7.62 9.32
N ILE A 80 11.26 -6.87 9.29
CA ILE A 80 11.22 -5.49 9.76
C ILE A 80 11.03 -5.51 11.28
N ASP A 81 12.04 -5.02 12.01
CA ASP A 81 12.01 -4.91 13.46
C ASP A 81 10.83 -4.03 13.94
N GLY A 82 10.05 -4.56 14.88
CA GLY A 82 8.85 -3.89 15.43
C GLY A 82 7.57 -4.01 14.59
N LEU A 83 7.62 -4.54 13.36
CA LEU A 83 6.42 -4.66 12.51
C LEU A 83 5.40 -5.66 13.07
N SER A 84 5.89 -6.78 13.61
CA SER A 84 5.02 -7.79 14.24
C SER A 84 4.33 -7.23 15.49
N ASP A 85 5.04 -6.43 16.29
CA ASP A 85 4.48 -5.80 17.47
C ASP A 85 3.45 -4.74 17.09
N LEU A 86 3.76 -3.90 16.08
CA LEU A 86 2.80 -2.95 15.51
C LEU A 86 1.53 -3.67 15.02
N ALA A 87 1.69 -4.74 14.25
CA ALA A 87 0.58 -5.50 13.71
C ALA A 87 -0.24 -6.20 14.80
N SER A 88 0.38 -6.72 15.85
CA SER A 88 -0.33 -7.39 16.95
C SER A 88 -1.08 -6.40 17.85
N ILE A 89 -0.51 -5.22 18.12
CA ILE A 89 -1.07 -4.25 19.06
C ILE A 89 -2.06 -3.31 18.37
N LEU A 90 -1.70 -2.76 17.21
CA LEU A 90 -2.54 -1.81 16.47
C LEU A 90 -3.38 -2.47 15.37
N GLY A 91 -3.09 -3.72 14.98
CA GLY A 91 -3.80 -4.44 13.91
C GLY A 91 -5.33 -4.41 14.00
N PRO A 92 -5.95 -4.60 15.19
CA PRO A 92 -7.42 -4.57 15.32
C PRO A 92 -8.09 -3.24 14.95
N GLN A 93 -7.36 -2.12 15.01
CA GLN A 93 -7.87 -0.79 14.66
C GLN A 93 -7.33 -0.26 13.34
N LEU A 94 -6.26 -0.87 12.79
CA LEU A 94 -5.70 -0.49 11.50
C LEU A 94 -6.69 -0.86 10.38
N ALA A 95 -7.35 0.16 9.83
CA ALA A 95 -8.24 0.00 8.69
C ALA A 95 -7.48 0.04 7.36
N TYR A 96 -6.37 0.77 7.32
CA TYR A 96 -5.63 1.08 6.10
C TYR A 96 -4.14 0.76 6.21
N ILE A 97 -3.62 -0.01 5.25
CA ILE A 97 -2.19 -0.27 5.10
C ILE A 97 -1.75 0.09 3.69
N GLN A 98 -0.70 0.90 3.60
CA GLN A 98 0.05 1.09 2.37
C GLN A 98 1.48 0.63 2.54
N ILE A 99 1.90 -0.25 1.65
CA ILE A 99 3.26 -0.77 1.62
C ILE A 99 3.84 -0.40 0.27
N CYS A 100 4.93 0.36 0.30
CA CYS A 100 5.73 0.64 -0.88
C CYS A 100 6.94 -0.28 -0.82
N LYS A 101 7.06 -1.20 -1.78
CA LYS A 101 8.20 -2.10 -1.90
C LYS A 101 8.68 -2.05 -3.33
N MET A 102 9.99 -2.00 -3.54
CA MET A 102 10.52 -1.86 -4.90
C MET A 102 10.08 -3.00 -5.82
N ARG A 103 10.07 -4.23 -5.31
CA ARG A 103 9.69 -5.43 -6.05
C ARG A 103 8.79 -6.32 -5.21
N TRP A 104 7.67 -6.72 -5.79
CA TRP A 104 6.72 -7.67 -5.21
C TRP A 104 6.80 -9.01 -5.93
N ASP A 105 6.96 -10.06 -5.14
CA ASP A 105 6.81 -11.45 -5.57
C ASP A 105 5.48 -12.01 -5.03
N VAL A 106 5.03 -13.13 -5.58
CA VAL A 106 3.76 -13.78 -5.19
C VAL A 106 3.70 -14.06 -3.68
N ILE A 107 4.82 -14.51 -3.10
CA ILE A 107 4.91 -14.85 -1.68
C ILE A 107 4.75 -13.65 -0.75
N ASP A 108 5.03 -12.44 -1.24
CA ASP A 108 4.86 -11.23 -0.43
C ASP A 108 3.38 -10.97 -0.11
N PHE A 109 2.46 -11.40 -0.96
CA PHE A 109 1.02 -11.27 -0.70
C PHE A 109 0.61 -12.15 0.49
N GLN A 110 1.22 -13.33 0.61
CA GLN A 110 1.03 -14.19 1.78
C GLN A 110 1.60 -13.54 3.04
N GLU A 111 2.77 -12.89 2.97
CA GLU A 111 3.31 -12.15 4.13
C GLU A 111 2.40 -10.99 4.54
N VAL A 112 1.89 -10.21 3.59
CA VAL A 112 0.93 -9.13 3.88
C VAL A 112 -0.31 -9.67 4.56
N GLN A 113 -0.88 -10.76 4.06
CA GLN A 113 -2.04 -11.39 4.67
C GLN A 113 -1.74 -11.89 6.10
N ALA A 114 -0.57 -12.48 6.32
CA ALA A 114 -0.17 -12.99 7.62
C ALA A 114 0.03 -11.87 8.66
N ILE A 115 0.59 -10.73 8.24
CA ILE A 115 0.86 -9.59 9.13
C ILE A 115 -0.41 -8.75 9.36
N PHE A 116 -1.22 -8.52 8.32
CA PHE A 116 -2.36 -7.60 8.38
C PHE A 116 -3.69 -8.26 7.98
N PRO A 117 -4.14 -9.34 8.64
CA PRO A 117 -5.29 -10.11 8.18
C PRO A 117 -6.63 -9.36 8.26
N GLN A 118 -6.75 -8.34 9.13
CA GLN A 118 -8.02 -7.71 9.47
C GLN A 118 -8.33 -6.41 8.71
N ILE A 119 -7.37 -5.91 7.93
CA ILE A 119 -7.48 -4.59 7.29
C ILE A 119 -8.58 -4.57 6.23
N SER A 120 -9.19 -3.41 6.03
CA SER A 120 -10.24 -3.22 5.02
C SER A 120 -9.72 -2.61 3.72
N ARG A 121 -8.53 -2.01 3.76
CA ARG A 121 -7.94 -1.29 2.64
C ARG A 121 -6.44 -1.58 2.56
N LEU A 122 -6.02 -2.11 1.43
CA LEU A 122 -4.64 -2.48 1.16
C LEU A 122 -4.16 -1.80 -0.11
N THR A 123 -2.98 -1.18 -0.01
CA THR A 123 -2.35 -0.50 -1.13
C THR A 123 -0.90 -0.96 -1.25
N MET A 124 -0.58 -1.65 -2.35
CA MET A 124 0.74 -2.25 -2.59
C MET A 124 1.42 -1.53 -3.76
N GLY A 125 2.39 -0.69 -3.42
CA GLY A 125 3.14 0.17 -4.34
C GLY A 125 4.45 -0.45 -4.75
N GLY A 126 4.80 -0.39 -6.04
CA GLY A 126 6.07 -0.91 -6.53
C GLY A 126 6.00 -1.55 -7.91
N THR A 127 6.97 -2.40 -8.19
CA THR A 127 6.96 -3.26 -9.38
C THR A 127 6.44 -4.65 -9.02
N MET A 128 5.35 -5.07 -9.68
CA MET A 128 4.78 -6.43 -9.54
C MET A 128 5.55 -7.38 -10.45
N ALA A 129 6.44 -8.19 -9.87
CA ALA A 129 7.40 -9.00 -10.60
C ALA A 129 7.26 -10.50 -10.33
N PHE A 130 6.10 -11.07 -10.67
CA PHE A 130 5.76 -12.47 -10.35
C PHE A 130 6.52 -13.47 -11.24
N GLY A 131 7.82 -13.65 -10.99
CA GLY A 131 8.69 -14.50 -11.80
C GLY A 131 8.90 -14.00 -13.23
N GLY A 132 9.63 -14.76 -14.05
CA GLY A 132 10.04 -14.34 -15.40
C GLY A 132 11.28 -13.42 -15.41
N SER A 133 11.70 -12.99 -16.60
CA SER A 133 12.85 -12.09 -16.76
C SER A 133 12.59 -10.75 -16.06
N PRO A 134 13.58 -10.10 -15.41
CA PRO A 134 13.43 -8.78 -14.81
C PRO A 134 12.86 -7.71 -15.76
N VAL A 135 13.07 -7.86 -17.07
CA VAL A 135 12.58 -6.95 -18.11
C VAL A 135 11.12 -7.24 -18.51
N ARG A 136 10.65 -8.49 -18.28
CA ARG A 136 9.30 -8.96 -18.61
C ARG A 136 8.81 -9.93 -17.54
N PRO A 137 8.53 -9.45 -16.32
CA PRO A 137 8.02 -10.34 -15.30
C PRO A 137 6.63 -10.83 -15.69
N ARG A 138 6.27 -12.04 -15.26
CA ARG A 138 4.89 -12.49 -15.39
C ARG A 138 4.04 -11.64 -14.45
N TRP A 139 2.86 -11.29 -14.94
CA TRP A 139 1.92 -10.46 -14.20
C TRP A 139 0.59 -11.20 -14.18
N ASP A 140 0.50 -12.10 -13.20
CA ASP A 140 -0.68 -12.90 -12.90
C ASP A 140 -1.23 -12.44 -11.54
N LEU A 141 -2.12 -11.45 -11.57
CA LEU A 141 -2.74 -10.92 -10.36
C LEU A 141 -3.64 -11.96 -9.70
N GLN A 142 -4.18 -12.92 -10.45
CA GLN A 142 -4.99 -14.01 -9.88
C GLN A 142 -4.15 -14.88 -8.97
N LEU A 143 -2.97 -15.29 -9.43
CA LEU A 143 -2.07 -16.10 -8.60
C LEU A 143 -1.67 -15.36 -7.31
N ALA A 144 -1.26 -14.10 -7.43
CA ALA A 144 -0.83 -13.30 -6.29
C ALA A 144 -1.97 -13.02 -5.29
N THR A 145 -3.13 -12.58 -5.77
CA THR A 145 -4.28 -12.25 -4.92
C THR A 145 -4.95 -13.47 -4.30
N GLY A 146 -4.69 -14.68 -4.81
CA GLY A 146 -5.14 -15.92 -4.16
C GLY A 146 -4.65 -16.04 -2.72
N HIS A 147 -3.46 -15.50 -2.42
CA HIS A 147 -2.94 -15.46 -1.04
C HIS A 147 -3.68 -14.46 -0.13
N LEU A 148 -4.42 -13.50 -0.69
CA LEU A 148 -5.21 -12.53 0.09
C LEU A 148 -6.64 -13.02 0.39
N THR A 149 -7.06 -14.16 -0.16
CA THR A 149 -8.39 -14.76 0.07
C THR A 149 -8.82 -14.81 1.55
N PRO A 150 -7.93 -15.10 2.52
CA PRO A 150 -8.30 -15.10 3.94
C PRO A 150 -8.71 -13.72 4.51
N MET A 151 -8.41 -12.62 3.82
CA MET A 151 -8.68 -11.26 4.28
C MET A 151 -10.14 -10.87 4.06
N ALA A 152 -11.05 -11.46 4.84
CA ALA A 152 -12.51 -11.31 4.67
C ALA A 152 -13.02 -9.85 4.72
N ASN A 153 -12.30 -8.98 5.41
CA ASN A 153 -12.64 -7.56 5.57
C ASN A 153 -12.15 -6.68 4.41
N LEU A 154 -11.33 -7.20 3.50
CA LEU A 154 -10.71 -6.41 2.44
C LEU A 154 -11.76 -5.91 1.44
N LYS A 155 -11.98 -4.59 1.42
CA LYS A 155 -12.94 -3.89 0.55
C LYS A 155 -12.27 -3.12 -0.57
N VAL A 156 -11.08 -2.57 -0.33
CA VAL A 156 -10.34 -1.79 -1.32
C VAL A 156 -8.95 -2.36 -1.48
N LEU A 157 -8.59 -2.70 -2.71
CA LEU A 157 -7.25 -3.15 -3.07
C LEU A 157 -6.69 -2.22 -4.13
N ALA A 158 -5.54 -1.63 -3.88
CA ALA A 158 -4.80 -0.85 -4.85
C ALA A 158 -3.45 -1.51 -5.14
N LEU A 159 -3.23 -1.86 -6.40
CA LEU A 159 -2.00 -2.49 -6.87
C LEU A 159 -1.35 -1.56 -7.89
N SER A 160 -0.06 -1.34 -7.71
CA SER A 160 0.72 -0.55 -8.62
C SER A 160 1.76 -1.41 -9.31
N ASP A 161 1.91 -1.23 -10.63
CA ASP A 161 2.93 -1.86 -11.45
C ASP A 161 3.80 -0.81 -12.14
N GLU A 162 4.75 -0.25 -11.39
CA GLU A 162 5.57 0.90 -11.80
C GLU A 162 6.80 0.54 -12.62
N ARG A 163 6.75 -0.53 -13.41
CA ARG A 163 7.92 -0.99 -14.18
C ARG A 163 8.46 0.14 -15.07
N GLY A 164 9.65 0.64 -14.75
CA GLY A 164 10.39 1.53 -15.62
C GLY A 164 10.74 0.81 -16.93
N LEU A 165 10.57 1.49 -18.07
CA LEU A 165 11.15 1.09 -19.35
C LEU A 165 12.67 1.33 -19.28
N ALA A 166 13.38 0.50 -18.53
CA ALA A 166 14.82 0.63 -18.42
C ALA A 166 15.51 -0.30 -19.42
N SER A 167 16.48 0.24 -20.13
CA SER A 167 17.42 -0.47 -20.99
C SER A 167 18.39 -1.38 -20.20
N SER A 168 18.46 -1.23 -18.87
CA SER A 168 19.30 -2.01 -17.97
C SER A 168 18.49 -2.45 -16.72
N PRO A 169 18.73 -3.67 -16.17
CA PRO A 169 18.10 -4.12 -14.94
C PRO A 169 18.35 -3.20 -13.73
N LEU A 170 19.49 -2.50 -13.68
CA LEU A 170 19.83 -1.59 -12.57
C LEU A 170 19.14 -0.22 -12.72
N ASP A 171 18.93 0.25 -13.94
CA ASP A 171 18.19 1.49 -14.22
C ASP A 171 16.69 1.31 -14.04
N ALA A 172 16.18 0.08 -14.03
CA ALA A 172 14.78 -0.23 -13.70
C ALA A 172 14.48 -0.02 -12.21
N ILE A 173 15.50 -0.14 -11.37
CA ILE A 173 15.38 -0.29 -9.91
C ILE A 173 15.27 1.08 -9.23
N LEU A 174 16.10 2.05 -9.64
CA LEU A 174 16.15 3.39 -9.05
C LEU A 174 14.89 4.25 -9.29
N PRO A 175 14.29 4.29 -10.50
CA PRO A 175 13.08 5.07 -10.75
C PRO A 175 11.84 4.55 -10.01
N VAL A 176 11.72 3.22 -9.89
CA VAL A 176 10.60 2.54 -9.23
C VAL A 176 10.51 2.93 -7.76
N HIS A 177 11.64 2.99 -7.06
CA HIS A 177 11.66 3.41 -5.66
C HIS A 177 11.16 4.85 -5.48
N TYR A 178 11.58 5.77 -6.34
CA TYR A 178 11.08 7.15 -6.30
C TYR A 178 9.57 7.22 -6.59
N GLN A 179 9.11 6.37 -7.50
CA GLN A 179 7.73 6.37 -7.97
C GLN A 179 6.77 5.72 -6.97
N ALA A 180 7.18 4.66 -6.27
CA ALA A 180 6.30 3.85 -5.42
C ALA A 180 5.82 4.63 -4.21
N SER A 181 6.68 5.51 -3.70
CA SER A 181 6.40 6.44 -2.60
C SER A 181 5.28 7.44 -2.89
N THR A 182 4.87 7.61 -4.16
CA THR A 182 3.85 8.60 -4.57
C THR A 182 2.53 8.00 -5.02
N MET A 183 2.35 6.67 -4.89
CA MET A 183 1.19 5.94 -5.39
C MET A 183 -0.17 6.54 -4.92
N ALA A 184 -0.30 6.97 -3.67
CA ALA A 184 -1.53 7.62 -3.18
C ALA A 184 -1.95 8.86 -3.99
N LYS A 185 -0.99 9.57 -4.61
CA LYS A 185 -1.23 10.74 -5.49
C LYS A 185 -1.54 10.34 -6.94
N LYS A 186 -1.20 9.11 -7.34
CA LYS A 186 -1.31 8.60 -8.72
C LYS A 186 -2.51 7.67 -8.95
N LEU A 187 -3.06 7.11 -7.88
CA LEU A 187 -4.32 6.34 -7.90
C LEU A 187 -5.57 7.22 -8.14
N LEU A 188 -5.39 8.44 -8.67
CA LEU A 188 -6.48 9.26 -9.17
C LEU A 188 -7.12 8.55 -10.37
N PRO A 189 -8.44 8.68 -10.57
CA PRO A 189 -9.13 8.03 -11.68
C PRO A 189 -8.52 8.44 -13.01
N ALA A 190 -8.11 7.48 -13.83
CA ALA A 190 -7.84 7.72 -15.24
C ALA A 190 -9.14 8.12 -15.93
N VAL A 191 -9.24 9.38 -16.35
CA VAL A 191 -10.34 9.85 -17.22
C VAL A 191 -9.96 9.48 -18.65
N GLY A 192 -10.48 8.36 -19.15
CA GLY A 192 -10.20 7.92 -20.51
C GLY A 192 -10.83 6.57 -20.85
N PHE A 193 -11.83 6.60 -21.74
CA PHE A 193 -12.56 5.43 -22.23
C PHE A 193 -11.65 4.49 -23.04
N HIS A 194 -11.61 3.21 -22.65
CA HIS A 194 -11.30 2.12 -23.57
C HIS A 194 -12.38 1.04 -23.43
N ASP A 195 -13.33 1.06 -24.36
CA ASP A 195 -14.44 0.09 -24.51
C ASP A 195 -13.99 -1.30 -25.01
N ALA A 196 -12.70 -1.48 -25.29
CA ALA A 196 -12.17 -2.81 -25.58
C ALA A 196 -11.86 -3.52 -24.26
N ARG A 197 -12.43 -4.73 -24.07
CA ARG A 197 -12.06 -5.67 -22.99
C ARG A 197 -10.57 -6.00 -23.09
N SER A 198 -9.76 -5.14 -22.51
CA SER A 198 -8.30 -5.23 -22.53
C SER A 198 -7.87 -6.34 -21.56
N ARG A 199 -6.63 -6.81 -21.67
CA ARG A 199 -6.02 -7.72 -20.66
C ARG A 199 -6.22 -7.24 -19.21
N ARG A 200 -6.45 -5.94 -19.00
CA ARG A 200 -6.71 -5.31 -17.69
C ARG A 200 -8.06 -5.71 -17.12
N TYR A 201 -9.11 -5.76 -17.95
CA TYR A 201 -10.43 -6.24 -17.54
C TYR A 201 -10.37 -7.71 -17.12
N ASP A 202 -9.64 -8.54 -17.87
CA ASP A 202 -9.48 -9.96 -17.54
C ASP A 202 -8.71 -10.17 -16.23
N GLN A 203 -7.65 -9.37 -15.99
CA GLN A 203 -6.91 -9.43 -14.72
C GLN A 203 -7.77 -8.94 -13.55
N ALA A 204 -8.47 -7.80 -13.71
CA ALA A 204 -9.37 -7.27 -12.71
C ALA A 204 -10.48 -8.28 -12.37
N TRP A 205 -11.14 -8.84 -13.37
CA TRP A 205 -12.14 -9.91 -13.22
C TRP A 205 -11.61 -11.08 -12.40
N ARG A 206 -10.41 -11.56 -12.70
CA ARG A 206 -9.80 -12.69 -12.00
C ARG A 206 -9.45 -12.39 -10.54
N VAL A 207 -9.15 -11.13 -10.20
CA VAL A 207 -8.93 -10.74 -8.79
C VAL A 207 -10.21 -10.94 -7.98
N TRP A 208 -11.38 -10.57 -8.51
CA TRP A 208 -12.65 -10.79 -7.80
C TRP A 208 -13.02 -12.26 -7.63
N GLN A 209 -12.48 -13.17 -8.44
CA GLN A 209 -12.67 -14.61 -8.23
C GLN A 209 -12.06 -15.09 -6.91
N ASN A 210 -10.94 -14.47 -6.48
CA ASN A 210 -10.32 -14.75 -5.18
C ASN A 210 -10.90 -13.86 -4.06
N LEU A 211 -11.29 -12.63 -4.41
CA LEU A 211 -11.73 -11.60 -3.46
C LEU A 211 -13.18 -11.15 -3.75
N PRO A 212 -14.19 -12.00 -3.50
CA PRO A 212 -15.59 -11.71 -3.87
C PRO A 212 -16.21 -10.55 -3.08
N ASN A 213 -15.64 -10.25 -1.90
CA ASN A 213 -16.07 -9.17 -1.01
C ASN A 213 -15.45 -7.81 -1.36
N LEU A 214 -14.53 -7.76 -2.32
CA LEU A 214 -13.86 -6.55 -2.75
C LEU A 214 -14.89 -5.61 -3.42
N GLU A 215 -14.90 -4.36 -3.00
CA GLU A 215 -15.79 -3.32 -3.52
C GLU A 215 -15.11 -2.54 -4.65
N VAL A 216 -13.81 -2.28 -4.50
CA VAL A 216 -13.04 -1.49 -5.45
C VAL A 216 -11.64 -2.08 -5.65
N LEU A 217 -11.22 -2.15 -6.91
CA LEU A 217 -9.88 -2.51 -7.31
C LEU A 217 -9.25 -1.35 -8.08
N TYR A 218 -8.12 -0.84 -7.59
CA TYR A 218 -7.28 0.07 -8.35
C TYR A 218 -6.09 -0.68 -8.92
N ILE A 219 -5.84 -0.51 -10.22
CA ILE A 219 -4.63 -1.02 -10.89
C ILE A 219 -3.93 0.15 -11.56
N MET A 220 -2.73 0.49 -11.11
CA MET A 220 -1.86 1.41 -11.81
C MET A 220 -0.92 0.63 -12.72
N ASP A 221 -0.91 0.97 -14.00
CA ASP A 221 -0.03 0.32 -14.98
C ASP A 221 1.24 1.14 -15.27
N ARG A 222 2.04 0.66 -16.22
CA ARG A 222 3.31 1.28 -16.63
C ARG A 222 3.16 2.69 -17.21
N SER A 223 1.95 3.09 -17.61
CA SER A 223 1.66 4.47 -18.06
C SER A 223 1.43 5.42 -16.88
N PHE A 224 1.51 4.92 -15.64
CA PHE A 224 1.27 5.65 -14.40
C PHE A 224 -0.15 6.21 -14.26
N GLN A 225 -1.09 5.64 -15.03
CA GLN A 225 -2.50 5.95 -14.91
C GLN A 225 -3.17 4.92 -14.00
N GLY A 226 -3.83 5.40 -12.94
CA GLY A 226 -4.62 4.58 -12.04
C GLY A 226 -5.97 4.24 -12.64
N HIS A 227 -6.24 2.95 -12.85
CA HIS A 227 -7.52 2.46 -13.34
C HIS A 227 -8.37 1.97 -12.16
N CYS A 228 -9.57 2.53 -12.00
CA CYS A 228 -10.52 2.14 -10.96
C CYS A 228 -11.57 1.19 -11.54
N PHE A 229 -11.66 -0.01 -10.96
CA PHE A 229 -12.62 -1.03 -11.34
C PHE A 229 -13.61 -1.28 -10.19
N ALA A 230 -14.86 -1.56 -10.56
CA ALA A 230 -15.90 -2.01 -9.65
C ALA A 230 -16.57 -3.29 -10.21
N PRO A 231 -17.01 -4.21 -9.33
CA PRO A 231 -17.71 -5.40 -9.76
C PRO A 231 -19.13 -5.05 -10.21
N VAL A 232 -19.60 -5.70 -11.27
CA VAL A 232 -21.00 -5.73 -11.65
C VAL A 232 -21.55 -7.07 -11.18
N LYS A 233 -22.54 -7.03 -10.29
CA LYS A 233 -23.16 -8.22 -9.71
C LYS A 233 -24.60 -8.35 -10.18
N ASP A 234 -25.07 -9.58 -10.31
CA ASP A 234 -26.49 -9.85 -10.53
C ASP A 234 -27.31 -9.65 -9.24
N ASN A 235 -28.62 -9.91 -9.33
CA ASN A 235 -29.54 -9.78 -8.20
C ASN A 235 -29.25 -10.78 -7.05
N GLN A 236 -28.43 -11.80 -7.29
CA GLN A 236 -28.00 -12.79 -6.29
C GLN A 236 -26.63 -12.45 -5.69
N GLY A 237 -26.01 -11.34 -6.11
CA GLY A 237 -24.69 -10.92 -5.67
C GLY A 237 -23.53 -11.65 -6.36
N GLN A 238 -23.80 -12.44 -7.41
CA GLN A 238 -22.78 -13.11 -8.20
C GLN A 238 -22.14 -12.14 -9.18
N LEU A 239 -20.81 -12.24 -9.35
CA LEU A 239 -20.07 -11.40 -10.29
C LEU A 239 -20.42 -11.78 -11.73
N ILE A 240 -20.91 -10.83 -12.52
CA ILE A 240 -21.29 -11.02 -13.93
C ILE A 240 -20.47 -10.17 -14.90
N ASP A 241 -20.00 -8.98 -14.47
CA ASP A 241 -18.99 -8.22 -15.21
C ASP A 241 -18.11 -7.37 -14.28
N VAL A 242 -17.16 -6.63 -14.85
CA VAL A 242 -16.43 -5.54 -14.19
C VAL A 242 -16.54 -4.28 -15.05
N LYS A 243 -16.64 -3.11 -14.40
CA LYS A 243 -16.72 -1.83 -15.11
C LYS A 243 -15.65 -0.85 -14.62
N PHE A 244 -15.23 0.06 -15.50
CA PHE A 244 -14.56 1.28 -15.04
C PHE A 244 -15.53 2.11 -14.22
N SER A 245 -15.03 2.66 -13.12
CA SER A 245 -15.81 3.55 -12.26
C SER A 245 -15.26 4.97 -12.34
N ASP A 246 -16.04 5.86 -12.97
CA ASP A 246 -15.85 7.32 -12.92
C ASP A 246 -16.30 7.91 -11.57
N GLY A 247 -17.08 7.13 -10.80
CA GLY A 247 -17.54 7.47 -9.47
C GLY A 247 -16.39 7.48 -8.47
N VAL A 248 -15.87 8.68 -8.22
CA VAL A 248 -14.99 9.00 -7.09
C VAL A 248 -15.76 8.73 -5.80
N GLN A 249 -15.30 7.79 -4.97
CA GLN A 249 -15.46 7.76 -3.51
C GLN A 249 -14.78 6.48 -2.96
N LYS A 250 -13.89 6.49 -1.98
CA LYS A 250 -13.21 7.53 -1.19
C LYS A 250 -11.79 7.04 -1.02
N PHE A 251 -10.85 7.89 -1.40
CA PHE A 251 -9.40 7.86 -1.25
C PHE A 251 -8.73 6.53 -0.88
N PRO A 252 -7.70 6.08 -1.64
CA PRO A 252 -6.88 4.96 -1.21
C PRO A 252 -6.34 5.30 0.17
N TRP A 253 -5.55 6.37 0.34
CA TRP A 253 -5.13 6.85 1.65
C TRP A 253 -6.27 7.58 2.40
N PRO A 254 -6.42 7.47 3.73
CA PRO A 254 -7.43 8.25 4.44
C PRO A 254 -7.21 9.75 4.23
N VAL A 255 -8.25 10.43 3.79
CA VAL A 255 -8.36 11.89 3.87
C VAL A 255 -9.29 12.14 5.04
N VAL A 256 -8.71 12.38 6.21
CA VAL A 256 -9.42 12.62 7.47
C VAL A 256 -9.85 14.07 7.55
#